data_AF-A0A1E3B3X8-F1
#
_entry.id   AF-A0A1E3B3X8-F1
#
_cell.length_a   1.000
_cell.length_b   1.000
_cell.length_c   1.000
_cell.angle_alpha   90.00
_cell.angle_beta   90.00
_cell.angle_gamma   90.00
#
_symmetry.space_group_name_H-M   'P 1'
#
loop_
_entity.id
_entity.type
_entity.pdbx_description
1 polymer ?
#
loop_
_entity_poly.entity_id
_entity_poly.type
_entity_poly.pdbx_seq_one_letter_code
_entity_poly.pdbx_strand_id
1 'polypeptide(L)'
;MILATPESAISDVPHWIHFFGRNLRIRRKNINPKVQQCAQCWDFHNPRTCTRQPKCWLCGAKDHTEQDHKESTQQCANCLGPAPADHANCPVRPSIKQGILVWVPKTQVAAIQRIEARQQQALSSKTAEDGNQDKQSDTDASSENTAVEAVSSPTSPQ
;
A
#
# COMPACT_ATOMS: atom_id res chain seq x y z
N MET A 1 -9.45 35.20 -15.86
CA MET A 1 -8.86 34.27 -16.84
C MET A 1 -7.62 33.63 -16.23
N ILE A 2 -7.36 32.36 -16.49
CA ILE A 2 -6.13 31.65 -16.12
C ILE A 2 -5.58 31.07 -17.42
N LEU A 3 -4.27 31.22 -17.66
CA LEU A 3 -3.56 30.65 -18.80
C LEU A 3 -2.55 29.64 -18.26
N ALA A 4 -2.48 28.46 -18.88
CA ALA A 4 -1.45 27.47 -18.59
C ALA A 4 -0.26 27.74 -19.51
N THR A 5 0.94 27.85 -18.94
CA THR A 5 2.20 28.05 -19.66
C THR A 5 3.17 26.93 -19.28
N PRO A 6 3.84 26.28 -20.24
CA PRO A 6 4.88 25.29 -19.92
C PRO A 6 6.06 25.96 -19.22
N GLU A 7 6.80 25.20 -18.40
CA GLU A 7 7.94 25.68 -17.60
C GLU A 7 8.96 26.47 -18.45
N SER A 8 9.23 25.98 -19.67
CA SER A 8 10.17 26.57 -20.62
C SER A 8 9.80 27.98 -21.09
N ALA A 9 8.52 28.35 -21.05
CA ALA A 9 8.02 29.65 -21.51
C ALA A 9 7.75 30.64 -20.36
N ILE A 10 8.02 30.27 -19.10
CA ILE A 10 7.71 31.12 -17.93
C ILE A 10 8.46 32.46 -17.99
N SER A 11 9.69 32.47 -18.51
CA SER A 11 10.50 33.68 -18.67
C SER A 11 9.88 34.67 -19.66
N ASP A 12 9.26 34.17 -20.73
CA ASP A 12 8.69 34.96 -21.82
C ASP A 12 7.32 35.57 -21.48
N VAL A 13 6.69 35.14 -20.37
CA VAL A 13 5.39 35.67 -19.93
C VAL A 13 5.55 37.13 -19.45
N PRO A 14 4.95 38.11 -20.16
CA PRO A 14 5.10 39.53 -19.83
C PRO A 14 4.43 39.87 -18.50
N HIS A 15 4.87 40.96 -17.87
CA HIS A 15 4.28 41.42 -16.61
C HIS A 15 2.86 42.03 -16.76
N TRP A 16 2.48 42.39 -17.98
CA TRP A 16 1.22 43.05 -18.31
C TRP A 16 0.63 42.46 -19.59
N ILE A 17 -0.70 42.41 -19.66
CA ILE A 17 -1.45 42.02 -20.86
C ILE A 17 -2.58 43.02 -21.11
N HIS A 18 -2.77 43.41 -22.36
CA HIS A 18 -3.94 44.18 -22.77
C HIS A 18 -5.10 43.21 -23.07
N PHE A 19 -6.20 43.34 -22.35
CA PHE A 19 -7.34 42.42 -22.46
C PHE A 19 -8.65 43.17 -22.24
N PHE A 20 -9.58 43.07 -23.21
CA PHE A 20 -10.85 43.81 -23.25
C PHE A 20 -10.71 45.32 -22.94
N GLY A 21 -9.79 46.01 -23.64
CA GLY A 21 -9.61 47.46 -23.49
C GLY A 21 -8.91 47.90 -22.21
N ARG A 22 -8.42 46.97 -21.38
CA ARG A 22 -7.76 47.26 -20.09
C ARG A 22 -6.39 46.59 -20.00
N ASN A 23 -5.42 47.28 -19.41
CA ASN A 23 -4.13 46.71 -19.06
C ASN A 23 -4.22 45.98 -17.72
N LEU A 24 -3.97 44.67 -17.72
CA LEU A 24 -4.03 43.81 -16.54
C LEU A 24 -2.62 43.33 -16.19
N ARG A 25 -2.25 43.40 -14.90
CA ARG A 25 -0.97 42.86 -14.42
C ARG A 25 -1.07 41.34 -14.30
N ILE A 26 -0.17 40.61 -14.95
CA ILE A 26 -0.11 39.15 -14.80
C ILE A 26 0.45 38.82 -13.41
N ARG A 27 -0.25 37.93 -12.69
CA ARG A 27 0.23 37.34 -11.43
C ARG A 27 0.58 35.88 -11.68
N ARG A 28 1.87 35.56 -11.65
CA ARG A 28 2.35 34.17 -11.68
C ARG A 28 1.87 33.48 -10.40
N LYS A 29 1.15 32.36 -10.55
CA LYS A 29 0.68 31.53 -9.44
C LYS A 29 1.47 30.23 -9.46
N ASN A 30 2.33 30.01 -8.48
CA ASN A 30 2.98 28.72 -8.31
C ASN A 30 1.91 27.69 -7.88
N ILE A 31 1.62 26.73 -8.76
CA ILE A 31 0.70 25.63 -8.50
C ILE A 31 1.56 24.41 -8.21
N ASN A 32 1.78 24.12 -6.92
CA ASN A 32 2.35 22.85 -6.49
C ASN A 32 1.19 21.85 -6.34
N PRO A 33 0.95 20.94 -7.31
CA PRO A 33 -0.03 19.88 -7.09
C PRO A 33 0.43 19.00 -5.93
N LYS A 34 -0.53 18.49 -5.16
CA LYS A 34 -0.30 17.47 -4.15
C LYS A 34 -1.28 16.34 -4.41
N VAL A 35 -0.81 15.10 -4.33
CA VAL A 35 -1.71 13.96 -4.21
C VAL A 35 -2.41 14.11 -2.86
N GLN A 36 -3.74 14.13 -2.87
CA GLN A 36 -4.55 14.22 -1.66
C GLN A 36 -5.43 12.99 -1.60
N GLN A 37 -5.41 12.31 -0.46
CA GLN A 37 -6.29 11.19 -0.16
C GLN A 37 -7.38 11.68 0.79
N CYS A 38 -8.62 11.29 0.55
CA CYS A 38 -9.71 11.61 1.44
C CYS A 38 -9.71 10.64 2.62
N ALA A 39 -9.48 11.13 3.84
CA ALA A 39 -9.55 10.33 5.07
C ALA A 39 -10.95 9.75 5.38
N GLN A 40 -11.97 10.10 4.58
CA GLN A 40 -13.33 9.63 4.75
C GLN A 40 -13.64 8.42 3.85
N CYS A 41 -13.35 8.51 2.54
CA CYS A 41 -13.67 7.43 1.59
C CYS A 41 -12.44 6.74 0.96
N TRP A 42 -11.24 7.14 1.39
CA TRP A 42 -9.91 6.64 1.01
C TRP A 42 -9.54 6.72 -0.48
N ASP A 43 -10.39 7.32 -1.30
CA ASP A 43 -10.08 7.69 -2.69
C ASP A 43 -9.16 8.92 -2.75
N PHE A 44 -8.47 9.08 -3.88
CA PHE A 44 -7.67 10.28 -4.16
C PHE A 44 -8.55 11.39 -4.75
N HIS A 45 -8.73 12.49 -4.02
CA HIS A 45 -9.33 13.76 -4.46
C HIS A 45 -9.18 14.83 -3.37
N ASN A 46 -9.67 16.06 -3.61
CA ASN A 46 -9.76 17.10 -2.59
C ASN A 46 -10.71 16.65 -1.45
N PRO A 47 -10.25 16.48 -0.20
CA PRO A 47 -11.11 15.99 0.88
C PRO A 47 -12.24 16.97 1.24
N ARG A 48 -12.01 18.28 1.07
CA ARG A 48 -12.97 19.35 1.39
C ARG A 48 -14.21 19.38 0.50
N THR A 49 -14.22 18.61 -0.60
CA THR A 49 -15.37 18.46 -1.50
C THR A 49 -15.87 17.02 -1.53
N CYS A 50 -15.57 16.23 -0.49
CA CYS A 50 -16.13 14.89 -0.35
C CYS A 50 -17.60 14.94 0.07
N THR A 51 -18.44 14.16 -0.62
CA THR A 51 -19.84 13.89 -0.25
C THR A 51 -20.14 12.39 -0.29
N ARG A 52 -19.11 11.55 -0.37
CA ARG A 52 -19.25 10.08 -0.37
C ARG A 52 -19.61 9.62 1.04
N GLN A 53 -19.96 8.34 1.20
CA GLN A 53 -20.02 7.72 2.53
C GLN A 53 -18.60 7.47 3.08
N PRO A 54 -18.42 7.39 4.40
CA PRO A 54 -17.19 6.85 4.96
C PRO A 54 -16.96 5.41 4.48
N LYS A 55 -15.69 5.01 4.42
CA LYS A 55 -15.27 3.62 4.24
C LYS A 55 -14.23 3.28 5.31
N CYS A 56 -14.22 2.04 5.77
CA CYS A 56 -13.14 1.52 6.59
C CYS A 56 -11.80 1.62 5.84
N TRP A 57 -10.77 2.12 6.51
CA TRP A 57 -9.39 2.20 5.99
C TRP A 57 -8.83 0.82 5.62
N LEU A 58 -9.11 -0.17 6.45
CA LEU A 58 -8.48 -1.49 6.41
C LEU A 58 -9.02 -2.38 5.29
N CYS A 59 -10.35 -2.39 5.05
CA CYS A 59 -10.99 -3.26 4.04
C CYS A 59 -11.78 -2.53 2.94
N GLY A 60 -12.01 -1.22 3.06
CA GLY A 60 -12.82 -0.43 2.12
C GLY A 60 -14.34 -0.62 2.19
N ALA A 61 -14.85 -1.42 3.12
CA ALA A 61 -16.28 -1.59 3.37
C ALA A 61 -16.92 -0.33 4.00
N LYS A 62 -18.25 -0.28 4.12
CA LYS A 62 -19.02 0.93 4.53
C LYS A 62 -19.89 0.73 5.77
N ASP A 63 -19.99 -0.51 6.23
CA ASP A 63 -20.89 -1.04 7.23
C ASP A 63 -20.29 -1.03 8.64
N HIS A 64 -18.97 -0.97 8.76
CA HIS A 64 -18.23 -0.98 10.01
C HIS A 64 -17.03 0.00 10.00
N THR A 65 -16.42 0.16 11.18
CA THR A 65 -15.25 1.00 11.46
C THR A 65 -14.06 0.08 11.79
N GLU A 66 -12.83 0.61 11.87
CA GLU A 66 -11.59 -0.18 11.95
C GLU A 66 -11.49 -1.16 13.15
N GLN A 67 -12.36 -1.04 14.16
CA GLN A 67 -12.30 -1.78 15.42
C GLN A 67 -12.63 -3.28 15.30
N ASP A 68 -13.37 -3.68 14.26
CA ASP A 68 -13.89 -5.05 14.10
C ASP A 68 -12.94 -6.00 13.32
N HIS A 69 -11.73 -5.56 13.00
CA HIS A 69 -10.81 -6.29 12.11
C HIS A 69 -9.80 -7.20 12.82
N LYS A 70 -9.68 -8.45 12.31
CA LYS A 70 -8.43 -9.23 12.44
C LYS A 70 -7.40 -8.74 11.41
N GLU A 71 -6.13 -8.74 11.80
CA GLU A 71 -5.01 -8.23 10.98
C GLU A 71 -4.92 -8.84 9.57
N SER A 72 -5.42 -10.06 9.35
CA SER A 72 -5.34 -10.78 8.08
C SER A 72 -6.32 -10.34 6.99
N THR A 73 -7.24 -9.41 7.25
CA THR A 73 -8.32 -9.02 6.30
C THR A 73 -8.10 -7.65 5.63
N GLN A 74 -6.83 -7.21 5.51
CA GLN A 74 -6.49 -5.94 4.84
C GLN A 74 -6.77 -6.01 3.33
N GLN A 75 -7.55 -5.08 2.81
CA GLN A 75 -7.82 -4.94 1.38
C GLN A 75 -7.96 -3.46 0.99
N CYS A 76 -7.08 -3.00 0.09
CA CYS A 76 -7.03 -1.59 -0.27
C CYS A 76 -8.29 -1.16 -1.02
N ALA A 77 -8.98 -0.14 -0.53
CA ALA A 77 -10.19 0.41 -1.14
C ALA A 77 -10.03 0.90 -2.61
N ASN A 78 -8.79 1.04 -3.11
CA ASN A 78 -8.46 1.53 -4.45
C ASN A 78 -7.97 0.41 -5.39
N CYS A 79 -6.90 -0.31 -5.04
CA CYS A 79 -6.33 -1.37 -5.89
C CYS A 79 -6.85 -2.78 -5.58
N LEU A 80 -7.56 -2.97 -4.47
CA LEU A 80 -8.02 -4.27 -3.95
C LEU A 80 -6.88 -5.27 -3.61
N GLY A 81 -5.63 -4.81 -3.51
CA GLY A 81 -4.50 -5.61 -3.03
C GLY A 81 -4.46 -5.76 -1.50
N PRO A 82 -3.66 -6.70 -0.97
CA PRO A 82 -3.62 -7.10 0.45
C PRO A 82 -2.86 -6.09 1.34
N ALA A 83 -3.32 -4.85 1.37
CA ALA A 83 -2.73 -3.75 2.12
C ALA A 83 -3.79 -2.70 2.47
N PRO A 84 -3.65 -1.94 3.57
CA PRO A 84 -4.63 -0.91 3.97
C PRO A 84 -4.69 0.24 2.94
N ALA A 85 -5.78 1.01 2.91
CA ALA A 85 -6.04 1.93 1.80
C ALA A 85 -5.05 3.10 1.61
N ASP A 86 -4.26 3.46 2.62
CA ASP A 86 -3.29 4.57 2.63
C ASP A 86 -1.87 4.19 2.16
N HIS A 87 -1.61 2.89 1.95
CA HIS A 87 -0.25 2.39 1.71
C HIS A 87 0.46 3.12 0.55
N ALA A 88 1.71 3.54 0.80
CA ALA A 88 2.42 4.46 -0.08
C ALA A 88 2.60 3.95 -1.52
N ASN A 89 2.68 2.62 -1.68
CA ASN A 89 2.99 1.92 -2.92
C ASN A 89 1.75 1.53 -3.76
N CYS A 90 0.57 2.06 -3.45
CA CYS A 90 -0.65 1.70 -4.18
C CYS A 90 -0.52 2.01 -5.69
N PRO A 91 -0.67 1.01 -6.59
CA PRO A 91 -0.51 1.21 -8.04
C PRO A 91 -1.61 2.11 -8.66
N VAL A 92 -2.70 2.37 -7.93
CA VAL A 92 -3.77 3.31 -8.31
C VAL A 92 -3.48 4.75 -7.85
N ARG A 93 -2.46 4.97 -7.01
CA ARG A 93 -2.09 6.28 -6.47
C ARG A 93 -1.67 7.23 -7.61
N PRO A 94 -2.31 8.40 -7.77
CA PRO A 94 -1.89 9.40 -8.74
C PRO A 94 -0.42 9.80 -8.54
N SER A 95 0.28 10.05 -9.63
CA SER A 95 1.68 10.48 -9.62
C SER A 95 1.80 11.94 -10.06
N ILE A 96 2.85 12.64 -9.65
CA ILE A 96 3.16 13.97 -10.17
C ILE A 96 4.29 13.80 -11.19
N LYS A 97 4.03 14.13 -12.45
CA LYS A 97 5.02 14.09 -13.54
C LYS A 97 5.14 15.49 -14.12
N GLN A 98 6.36 16.05 -14.14
CA GLN A 98 6.63 17.40 -14.67
C GLN A 98 5.69 18.49 -14.10
N GLY A 99 5.41 18.45 -12.79
CA GLY A 99 4.50 19.41 -12.13
C GLY A 99 3.01 19.22 -12.44
N ILE A 100 2.62 18.14 -13.13
CA ILE A 100 1.23 17.81 -13.47
C ILE A 100 0.79 16.56 -12.70
N LEU A 101 -0.42 16.60 -12.14
CA LEU A 101 -1.04 15.44 -11.48
C LEU A 101 -1.59 14.46 -12.53
N VAL A 102 -0.93 13.30 -12.64
CA VAL A 102 -1.28 12.23 -13.59
C VAL A 102 -2.09 11.15 -12.88
N TRP A 103 -3.32 10.98 -13.34
CA TRP A 103 -4.27 9.98 -12.84
C TRP A 103 -4.14 8.66 -13.59
N VAL A 104 -4.34 7.55 -12.87
CA VAL A 104 -4.45 6.23 -13.49
C VAL A 104 -5.83 6.13 -14.18
N PRO A 105 -5.90 5.85 -15.51
CA PRO A 105 -7.17 5.69 -16.22
C PRO A 105 -8.02 4.56 -15.62
N LYS A 106 -9.34 4.72 -15.61
CA LYS A 106 -10.28 3.71 -15.05
C LYS A 106 -10.08 2.31 -15.63
N THR A 107 -9.72 2.21 -16.92
CA THR A 107 -9.39 0.95 -17.59
C THR A 107 -8.13 0.28 -17.02
N GLN A 108 -7.10 1.06 -16.70
CA GLN A 108 -5.89 0.58 -16.03
C GLN A 108 -6.16 0.21 -14.57
N VAL A 109 -6.97 0.99 -13.83
CA VAL A 109 -7.41 0.64 -12.46
C VAL A 109 -8.09 -0.73 -12.45
N ALA A 110 -9.02 -0.98 -13.38
CA ALA A 110 -9.68 -2.29 -13.48
C ALA A 110 -8.73 -3.42 -13.91
N ALA A 111 -7.64 -3.13 -14.64
CA ALA A 111 -6.62 -4.12 -14.97
C ALA A 111 -5.76 -4.45 -13.73
N ILE A 112 -5.32 -3.43 -13.00
CA ILE A 112 -4.59 -3.54 -11.72
C ILE A 112 -5.39 -4.40 -10.74
N GLN A 113 -6.66 -4.08 -10.49
CA GLN A 113 -7.52 -4.83 -9.57
C GLN A 113 -7.63 -6.33 -9.90
N ARG A 114 -7.64 -6.69 -11.19
CA ARG A 114 -7.63 -8.11 -11.62
C ARG A 114 -6.27 -8.79 -11.39
N ILE A 115 -5.18 -8.04 -11.47
CA ILE A 115 -3.81 -8.53 -11.23
C ILE A 115 -3.58 -8.74 -9.72
N GLU A 116 -3.99 -7.78 -8.89
CA GLU A 116 -3.94 -7.89 -7.42
C GLU A 116 -4.75 -9.10 -6.92
N ALA A 117 -6.01 -9.24 -7.36
CA ALA A 117 -6.87 -10.34 -6.95
C ALA A 117 -6.30 -11.73 -7.31
N ARG A 118 -5.65 -11.86 -8.49
CA ARG A 118 -4.97 -13.11 -8.90
C ARG A 118 -3.75 -13.43 -8.04
N GLN A 119 -2.95 -12.42 -7.70
CA GLN A 119 -1.80 -12.60 -6.81
C GLN A 119 -2.25 -13.02 -5.41
N GLN A 120 -3.28 -12.39 -4.86
CA GLN A 120 -3.82 -12.72 -3.54
C GLN A 120 -4.37 -14.16 -3.49
N GLN A 121 -5.09 -14.60 -4.53
CA GLN A 121 -5.52 -16.00 -4.66
C GLN A 121 -4.33 -16.97 -4.69
N ALA A 122 -3.32 -16.70 -5.52
CA ALA A 122 -2.14 -17.56 -5.63
C ALA A 122 -1.28 -17.62 -4.35
N LEU A 123 -1.26 -16.54 -3.56
CA LEU A 123 -0.61 -16.54 -2.24
C LEU A 123 -1.41 -17.38 -1.24
N SER A 124 -2.74 -17.22 -1.21
CA SER A 124 -3.61 -17.99 -0.31
C SER A 124 -3.57 -19.50 -0.57
N SER A 125 -3.35 -19.93 -1.82
CA SER A 125 -3.15 -21.36 -2.14
C SER A 125 -1.85 -21.91 -1.53
N LYS A 126 -0.74 -21.15 -1.62
CA LYS A 126 0.58 -21.61 -1.15
C LYS A 126 0.65 -21.75 0.36
N THR A 127 0.05 -20.82 1.11
CA THR A 127 0.03 -20.88 2.58
C THR A 127 -0.77 -22.08 3.13
N ALA A 128 -1.61 -22.72 2.31
CA ALA A 128 -2.33 -23.94 2.69
C ALA A 128 -1.50 -25.22 2.52
N GLU A 129 -0.43 -25.20 1.71
CA GLU A 129 0.41 -26.38 1.41
C GLU A 129 1.62 -26.49 2.36
N ASP A 130 2.17 -25.36 2.83
CA ASP A 130 3.28 -25.29 3.80
C ASP A 130 2.88 -25.61 5.26
N GLY A 131 1.60 -25.88 5.53
CA GLY A 131 1.05 -26.07 6.88
C GLY A 131 1.04 -27.51 7.40
N ASN A 132 1.60 -28.49 6.68
CA ASN A 132 1.38 -29.93 6.94
C ASN A 132 2.66 -30.77 7.19
N GLN A 133 3.75 -30.13 7.62
CA GLN A 133 4.91 -30.76 8.28
C GLN A 133 5.38 -29.73 9.34
N ASP A 134 5.51 -30.01 10.64
CA ASP A 134 5.63 -31.27 11.35
C ASP A 134 5.02 -31.15 12.77
N LYS A 135 4.24 -32.15 13.24
CA LYS A 135 3.79 -32.19 14.65
C LYS A 135 3.48 -33.62 15.13
N GLN A 136 4.53 -34.35 15.50
CA GLN A 136 4.49 -35.41 16.51
C GLN A 136 5.54 -35.02 17.57
N SER A 137 5.16 -34.53 18.76
CA SER A 137 4.68 -35.28 19.94
C SER A 137 5.72 -36.27 20.50
N ASP A 138 6.02 -36.35 21.80
CA ASP A 138 5.79 -35.50 22.99
C ASP A 138 6.78 -35.99 24.09
N THR A 139 6.75 -35.40 25.29
CA THR A 139 7.39 -35.85 26.57
C THR A 139 7.27 -37.37 26.85
N ASP A 140 8.06 -38.04 27.72
CA ASP A 140 8.83 -37.62 28.92
C ASP A 140 9.96 -38.63 29.28
N ALA A 141 10.55 -38.53 30.49
CA ALA A 141 11.82 -39.15 30.91
C ALA A 141 11.78 -40.54 31.59
N SER A 142 13.01 -41.07 31.78
CA SER A 142 13.49 -41.99 32.85
C SER A 142 13.74 -43.48 32.52
N SER A 143 15.04 -43.81 32.45
CA SER A 143 15.75 -44.96 33.06
C SER A 143 15.18 -46.39 32.97
N GLU A 144 15.94 -47.31 32.37
CA GLU A 144 16.78 -48.26 33.14
C GLU A 144 17.83 -48.99 32.24
N ASN A 145 18.45 -50.04 32.77
CA ASN A 145 19.86 -50.44 32.56
C ASN A 145 20.07 -51.77 31.79
N THR A 146 21.36 -52.06 31.44
CA THR A 146 22.03 -53.37 31.13
C THR A 146 22.95 -53.25 29.90
N ALA A 147 24.20 -53.70 29.80
CA ALA A 147 25.36 -53.92 30.67
C ALA A 147 26.49 -54.55 29.79
N VAL A 148 27.74 -54.06 29.89
CA VAL A 148 29.06 -54.69 29.55
C VAL A 148 29.29 -55.25 28.11
N GLU A 149 30.49 -55.44 27.54
CA GLU A 149 31.92 -55.45 27.98
C GLU A 149 32.80 -54.59 27.00
N ALA A 150 34.14 -54.41 27.05
CA ALA A 150 35.23 -55.05 27.81
C ALA A 150 36.50 -54.15 27.98
N VAL A 151 37.17 -54.27 29.13
CA VAL A 151 38.64 -54.33 29.43
C VAL A 151 39.66 -53.56 28.53
N SER A 152 40.60 -52.73 29.05
CA SER A 152 41.75 -53.18 29.87
C SER A 152 42.51 -52.06 30.63
N SER A 153 43.02 -52.40 31.82
CA SER A 153 43.96 -51.64 32.70
C SER A 153 45.43 -52.04 32.42
N PRO A 154 46.48 -51.78 33.25
CA PRO A 154 46.66 -50.97 34.50
C PRO A 154 47.78 -49.88 34.32
N THR A 155 48.53 -49.28 35.28
CA THR A 155 48.79 -49.51 36.73
C THR A 155 49.26 -48.22 37.44
N SER A 156 49.18 -48.17 38.79
CA SER A 156 49.83 -47.22 39.72
C SER A 156 51.30 -47.64 40.05
N PRO A 157 51.99 -47.15 41.12
CA PRO A 157 51.84 -45.93 41.96
C PRO A 157 53.17 -45.16 42.21
N GLN A 158 53.13 -43.93 42.75
CA GLN A 158 53.46 -43.64 44.17
C GLN A 158 53.07 -42.19 44.56
#